data_AF-A0A182MGD7-F1
#
_entry.id   AF-A0A182MGD7-F1
#
_cell.length_a   1.000
_cell.length_b   1.000
_cell.length_c   1.000
_cell.angle_alpha   90.00
_cell.angle_beta   90.00
_cell.angle_gamma   90.00
#
_symmetry.space_group_name_H-M   'P 1'
#
loop_
_entity.id
_entity.type
_entity.pdbx_description
1 polymer ?
#
loop_
_entity_poly.entity_id
_entity_poly.type
_entity_poly.pdbx_seq_one_letter_code
_entity_poly.pdbx_strand_id
1 'polypeptide(L)'
;MEESNRKTAIAEQQRDEALSHVKALTEKLEQMKMSGNGCPSNYRSCDLRGMPLAKLKSIQAKLREEIEEVEIVLYQETANKCMKCEEKNRSVTLVPCNHYVVCDTCATTQRECPYCQTPVTPKA
;
A
#
# COMPACT_ATOMS: atom_id res chain seq x y z
N MET A 1 3.95 14.89 59.13
CA MET A 1 2.93 15.29 58.14
C MET A 1 3.47 16.32 57.16
N GLU A 2 4.11 17.40 57.62
CA GLU A 2 4.62 18.48 56.76
C GLU A 2 5.66 18.03 55.71
N GLU A 3 6.59 17.14 56.07
CA GLU A 3 7.60 16.61 55.15
C GLU A 3 6.98 15.72 54.04
N SER A 4 5.91 14.99 54.37
CA SER A 4 5.17 14.18 53.40
C SER A 4 4.46 15.06 52.37
N ASN A 5 3.84 16.15 52.82
CA ASN A 5 3.16 17.10 51.94
C ASN A 5 4.15 17.81 51.00
N ARG A 6 5.37 18.14 51.48
CA ARG A 6 6.42 18.72 50.63
C ARG A 6 6.89 17.75 49.55
N LYS A 7 7.04 16.46 49.87
CA LYS A 7 7.42 15.43 48.89
C LYS A 7 6.35 15.22 47.83
N THR A 8 5.07 15.20 48.23
CA THR A 8 3.95 15.11 47.28
C THR A 8 3.91 16.31 46.35
N ALA A 9 4.08 17.53 46.86
CA ALA A 9 4.08 18.75 46.04
C ALA A 9 5.22 18.77 45.01
N ILE A 10 6.42 18.30 45.36
CA ILE A 10 7.55 18.19 44.41
C ILE A 10 7.25 17.16 43.33
N ALA A 11 6.67 16.01 43.70
CA ALA A 11 6.31 14.97 42.75
C ALA A 11 5.21 15.42 41.78
N GLU A 12 4.22 16.17 42.26
CA GLU A 12 3.17 16.78 41.44
C GLU A 12 3.76 17.82 40.48
N GLN A 13 4.65 18.68 40.96
CA GLN A 13 5.34 19.66 40.12
C GLN A 13 6.15 18.98 39.01
N GLN A 14 6.95 17.97 39.35
CA GLN A 14 7.75 17.24 38.36
C GLN A 14 6.87 16.51 37.32
N ARG A 15 5.74 15.95 37.74
CA ARG A 15 4.75 15.35 36.83
C ARG A 15 4.19 16.40 35.88
N ASP A 16 3.77 17.55 36.40
CA ASP A 16 3.13 18.59 35.61
C ASP A 16 4.13 19.21 34.61
N GLU A 17 5.39 19.39 35.02
CA GLU A 17 6.49 19.80 34.13
C GLU A 17 6.75 18.77 33.03
N ALA A 18 6.78 17.47 33.35
CA ALA A 18 6.96 16.40 32.37
C ALA A 18 5.79 16.32 31.37
N LEU A 19 4.55 16.44 31.86
CA LEU A 19 3.36 16.46 31.01
C LEU A 19 3.35 17.67 30.07
N SER A 20 3.79 18.84 30.55
CA SER A 20 3.97 20.04 29.73
C SER A 20 4.98 19.81 28.60
N HIS A 21 6.13 19.18 28.90
CA HIS A 21 7.13 18.83 27.90
C HIS A 21 6.61 17.83 26.86
N VAL A 22 5.91 16.78 27.30
CA VAL A 22 5.31 15.79 26.38
C VAL A 22 4.29 16.44 25.47
N LYS A 23 3.44 17.32 26.00
CA LYS A 23 2.46 18.06 25.21
C LYS A 23 3.14 18.95 24.16
N ALA A 24 4.15 19.73 24.56
CA ALA A 24 4.90 20.59 23.64
C ALA A 24 5.64 19.80 22.54
N LEU A 25 6.20 18.64 22.89
CA LEU A 25 6.85 17.74 21.92
C LEU A 25 5.84 17.11 20.95
N THR A 26 4.66 16.73 21.46
CA THR A 26 3.57 16.19 20.65
C THR A 26 3.06 17.24 19.67
N GLU A 27 2.83 18.48 20.11
CA GLU A 27 2.42 19.59 19.24
C GLU A 27 3.47 19.90 18.15
N LYS A 28 4.76 19.85 18.48
CA LYS A 28 5.85 20.01 17.50
C LYS A 28 5.90 18.88 16.47
N LEU A 29 5.67 17.64 16.91
CA LEU A 29 5.59 16.48 16.01
C LEU A 29 4.41 16.62 15.05
N GLU A 30 3.24 17.03 15.54
CA GLU A 30 2.07 17.28 14.70
C GLU A 30 2.31 18.46 13.73
N GLN A 31 2.91 19.56 14.17
CA GLN A 31 3.27 20.69 13.28
C GLN A 31 4.24 20.28 12.15
N MET A 32 5.20 19.40 12.45
CA MET A 32 6.11 18.86 11.43
C MET A 32 5.37 17.97 10.42
N LYS A 33 4.40 17.16 10.87
CA LYS A 33 3.56 16.35 9.97
C LYS A 33 2.67 17.20 9.05
N MET A 34 2.19 18.35 9.53
CA MET A 34 1.28 19.22 8.77
C MET A 34 1.99 20.13 7.74
N SER A 35 3.30 20.34 7.86
CA SER A 35 4.07 21.21 6.94
C SER A 35 4.47 20.52 5.61
N GLY A 36 4.08 19.25 5.42
CA GLY A 36 4.29 18.53 4.16
C GLY A 36 3.21 18.81 3.12
N ASN A 37 3.41 19.83 2.26
CA ASN A 37 2.57 20.23 1.12
C ASN A 37 1.69 19.14 0.48
N GLY A 38 0.42 18.97 0.88
CA GLY A 38 -0.70 18.54 0.02
C GLY A 38 -0.55 17.38 -0.99
N CYS A 39 0.01 16.23 -0.61
CA CYS A 39 -0.01 15.01 -1.42
C CYS A 39 -0.50 13.80 -0.58
N PRO A 40 -1.67 13.23 -0.91
CA PRO A 40 -2.12 11.98 -0.34
C PRO A 40 -1.46 10.84 -1.13
N SER A 41 -0.32 10.35 -0.67
CA SER A 41 0.20 9.06 -1.15
C SER A 41 1.17 8.48 -0.14
N ASN A 42 1.07 7.17 0.05
CA ASN A 42 1.93 6.38 0.90
C ASN A 42 3.38 6.55 0.43
N TYR A 43 4.24 7.03 1.33
CA TYR A 43 5.64 7.42 1.12
C TYR A 43 5.88 8.64 0.23
N ARG A 44 6.03 9.80 0.86
CA ARG A 44 6.58 10.97 0.18
C ARG A 44 8.09 10.87 0.07
N SER A 45 8.64 11.23 -1.08
CA SER A 45 10.09 11.36 -1.27
C SER A 45 10.73 12.36 -0.30
N CYS A 46 9.95 13.34 0.20
CA CYS A 46 10.38 14.28 1.21
C CYS A 46 10.65 13.62 2.58
N ASP A 47 9.96 12.54 2.92
CA ASP A 47 10.08 11.87 4.23
C ASP A 47 11.37 11.04 4.33
N LEU A 48 11.97 10.70 3.19
CA LEU A 48 13.24 9.99 3.11
C LEU A 48 14.44 10.95 3.20
N ARG A 49 14.26 12.22 2.83
CA ARG A 49 15.36 13.19 2.80
C ARG A 49 15.73 13.59 4.23
N GLY A 50 17.00 13.39 4.60
CA GLY A 50 17.52 13.72 5.93
C GLY A 50 17.47 12.57 6.94
N MET A 51 16.93 11.40 6.57
CA MET A 51 17.03 10.20 7.40
C MET A 51 18.47 9.65 7.41
N PRO A 52 18.90 8.98 8.49
CA PRO A 52 20.18 8.28 8.52
C PRO A 52 20.28 7.21 7.43
N LEU A 53 21.45 7.07 6.80
CA LEU A 53 21.69 6.13 5.71
C LEU A 53 21.33 4.68 6.06
N ALA A 54 21.60 4.24 7.30
CA ALA A 54 21.24 2.89 7.76
C ALA A 54 19.72 2.66 7.73
N LYS A 55 18.93 3.67 8.12
CA LYS A 55 17.47 3.60 8.09
C LYS A 55 16.96 3.56 6.65
N LEU A 56 17.54 4.38 5.77
CA LEU A 56 17.22 4.36 4.34
C LEU A 56 17.50 3.01 3.69
N LYS A 57 18.64 2.38 4.00
CA LYS A 57 18.97 1.02 3.52
C LYS A 57 17.99 -0.03 4.02
N SER A 58 17.58 0.06 5.30
CA SER A 58 16.57 -0.84 5.86
C SER A 58 15.21 -0.68 5.18
N ILE A 59 14.77 0.56 4.92
CA ILE A 59 13.55 0.83 4.16
C ILE A 59 13.66 0.28 2.74
N GLN A 60 14.80 0.51 2.07
CA GLN A 60 15.04 -0.01 0.72
C GLN A 60 14.97 -1.53 0.66
N ALA A 61 15.56 -2.25 1.62
CA ALA A 61 15.50 -3.70 1.68
C ALA A 61 14.06 -4.20 1.84
N LYS A 62 13.30 -3.62 2.79
CA LYS A 62 11.90 -4.00 3.02
C LYS A 62 11.01 -3.75 1.80
N LEU A 63 11.16 -2.59 1.14
CA LEU A 63 10.37 -2.30 -0.07
C LEU A 63 10.69 -3.26 -1.21
N ARG A 64 11.94 -3.75 -1.32
CA ARG A 64 12.29 -4.76 -2.33
C ARG A 64 11.61 -6.09 -2.04
N GLU A 65 11.59 -6.52 -0.78
CA GLU A 65 10.86 -7.73 -0.35
C GLU A 65 9.36 -7.59 -0.62
N GLU A 66 8.76 -6.46 -0.27
CA GLU A 66 7.33 -6.19 -0.53
C GLU A 66 7.00 -6.18 -2.03
N ILE A 67 7.89 -5.63 -2.87
CA ILE A 67 7.73 -5.66 -4.33
C ILE A 67 7.79 -7.10 -4.85
N GLU A 68 8.72 -7.92 -4.37
CA GLU A 68 8.83 -9.33 -4.74
C GLU A 68 7.55 -10.12 -4.37
N GLU A 69 7.00 -9.89 -3.18
CA GLU A 69 5.72 -10.50 -2.79
C GLU A 69 4.56 -10.09 -3.71
N VAL A 70 4.48 -8.80 -4.07
CA VAL A 70 3.46 -8.30 -5.01
C VAL A 70 3.64 -8.94 -6.38
N GLU A 71 4.86 -9.07 -6.88
CA GLU A 71 5.15 -9.70 -8.17
C GLU A 71 4.71 -11.17 -8.20
N ILE A 72 4.94 -11.92 -7.12
CA ILE A 72 4.50 -13.31 -6.98
C ILE A 72 2.97 -13.40 -7.07
N VAL A 73 2.25 -12.56 -6.32
CA VAL A 73 0.79 -12.55 -6.33
C VAL A 73 0.25 -12.11 -7.69
N LEU A 74 0.83 -11.08 -8.30
CA LEU A 74 0.46 -10.62 -9.63
C LEU A 74 0.62 -11.73 -10.67
N TYR A 75 1.73 -12.47 -10.66
CA TYR A 75 1.93 -13.58 -11.58
C TYR A 75 0.81 -14.63 -11.46
N GLN A 76 0.44 -15.00 -10.24
CA GLN A 76 -0.62 -15.98 -9.97
C GLN A 76 -2.00 -15.46 -10.39
N GLU A 77 -2.32 -14.21 -10.07
CA GLU A 77 -3.60 -13.61 -10.43
C GLU A 77 -3.71 -13.43 -11.95
N THR A 78 -2.70 -12.88 -12.62
CA THR A 78 -2.69 -12.70 -14.08
C THR A 78 -2.85 -14.03 -14.82
N ALA A 79 -2.31 -15.13 -14.29
CA ALA A 79 -2.48 -16.47 -14.86
C ALA A 79 -3.94 -16.96 -14.84
N ASN A 80 -4.74 -16.54 -13.86
CA ASN A 80 -6.13 -16.97 -13.68
C ASN A 80 -7.17 -15.97 -14.20
N LYS A 81 -6.81 -14.68 -14.28
CA LYS A 81 -7.73 -13.59 -14.63
C LYS A 81 -7.92 -13.42 -16.13
N CYS A 82 -9.11 -12.94 -16.50
CA CYS A 82 -9.48 -12.60 -17.87
C CYS A 82 -8.50 -11.56 -18.43
N MET A 83 -7.89 -11.82 -19.59
CA MET A 83 -6.95 -10.90 -20.24
C MET A 83 -7.60 -9.61 -20.76
N LYS A 84 -8.93 -9.46 -20.66
CA LYS A 84 -9.67 -8.29 -21.15
C LYS A 84 -10.09 -7.33 -20.04
N CYS A 85 -10.66 -7.85 -18.95
CA CYS A 85 -11.14 -7.02 -17.85
C CYS A 85 -10.28 -7.12 -16.59
N GLU A 86 -9.41 -8.13 -16.47
CA GLU A 86 -8.54 -8.39 -15.32
C GLU A 86 -9.26 -8.58 -13.96
N GLU A 87 -10.60 -8.50 -13.93
CA GLU A 87 -11.42 -8.62 -12.72
C GLU A 87 -11.90 -10.07 -12.47
N LYS A 88 -12.53 -10.68 -13.48
CA LYS A 88 -13.11 -12.04 -13.40
C LYS A 88 -12.10 -13.09 -13.82
N ASN A 89 -12.22 -14.29 -13.28
CA ASN A 89 -11.41 -15.43 -13.73
C ASN A 89 -11.79 -15.83 -15.16
N ARG A 90 -10.83 -16.36 -15.89
CA ARG A 90 -11.04 -17.03 -17.18
C ARG A 90 -12.07 -18.14 -16.96
N SER A 91 -13.06 -18.26 -17.85
CA SER A 91 -14.15 -19.22 -17.68
C SER A 91 -14.61 -19.89 -18.98
N VAL A 92 -14.10 -19.47 -20.13
CA VAL A 92 -14.48 -20.03 -21.43
C VAL A 92 -13.29 -20.15 -22.38
N THR A 93 -13.37 -21.15 -23.27
CA THR A 93 -12.42 -21.36 -24.36
C THR A 93 -12.93 -20.69 -25.63
N LEU A 94 -12.07 -19.92 -26.30
CA LEU A 94 -12.41 -19.24 -27.55
C LEU A 94 -12.27 -20.18 -28.76
N VAL A 95 -13.27 -20.20 -29.64
CA VAL A 95 -13.28 -21.00 -30.88
C VAL A 95 -12.97 -20.09 -32.08
N PRO A 96 -12.15 -20.52 -33.06
CA PRO A 96 -11.55 -21.86 -33.22
C PRO A 96 -10.16 -22.05 -32.58
N CYS A 97 -9.57 -21.00 -32.00
CA CYS A 97 -8.18 -21.05 -31.54
C CYS A 97 -7.92 -21.86 -30.25
N ASN A 98 -8.97 -22.28 -29.55
CA ASN A 98 -8.94 -23.04 -28.30
C ASN A 98 -8.18 -22.38 -27.13
N HIS A 99 -8.01 -21.05 -27.13
CA HIS A 99 -7.39 -20.34 -26.01
C HIS A 99 -8.38 -20.07 -24.85
N TYR A 100 -7.98 -20.43 -23.63
CA TYR A 100 -8.70 -20.18 -22.38
C TYR A 100 -8.15 -18.90 -21.71
N VAL A 101 -8.59 -17.74 -22.19
CA VAL A 101 -7.94 -16.45 -21.90
C VAL A 101 -8.89 -15.35 -21.44
N VAL A 102 -10.20 -15.56 -21.49
CA VAL A 102 -11.21 -14.57 -21.09
C VAL A 102 -12.33 -15.18 -20.23
N CYS A 103 -13.05 -14.32 -19.51
CA CYS A 103 -14.29 -14.69 -18.86
C CYS A 103 -15.46 -14.75 -19.86
N ASP A 104 -16.55 -15.38 -19.44
CA ASP A 104 -17.82 -15.52 -20.16
C ASP A 104 -18.37 -14.18 -20.67
N THR A 105 -18.32 -13.14 -19.82
CA THR A 105 -18.87 -11.82 -20.09
C THR A 105 -18.08 -11.11 -21.18
N CYS A 106 -16.74 -11.21 -21.15
CA CYS A 106 -15.89 -10.61 -22.18
C CYS A 106 -15.94 -11.39 -23.49
N ALA A 107 -16.20 -12.70 -23.45
CA ALA A 107 -16.30 -13.51 -24.65
C ALA A 107 -17.50 -13.16 -25.56
N THR A 108 -18.55 -12.53 -25.03
CA THR A 108 -19.73 -12.15 -25.83
C THR A 108 -19.48 -10.92 -26.72
N THR A 109 -18.55 -10.05 -26.34
CA THR A 109 -18.26 -8.80 -27.05
C THR A 109 -16.94 -8.83 -27.82
N GLN A 110 -16.08 -9.81 -27.55
CA GLN A 110 -14.76 -9.94 -28.17
C GLN A 110 -14.86 -10.50 -29.59
N ARG A 111 -14.23 -9.82 -30.55
CA ARG A 111 -14.16 -10.26 -31.97
C ARG A 111 -12.92 -11.09 -32.30
N GLU A 112 -11.83 -10.91 -31.56
CA GLU A 112 -10.53 -11.55 -31.80
C GLU A 112 -9.92 -12.04 -30.49
N CYS A 113 -9.19 -13.15 -30.54
CA CYS A 113 -8.49 -13.68 -29.38
C CYS A 113 -7.38 -12.71 -28.93
N PRO A 114 -7.31 -12.30 -27.65
CA PRO A 114 -6.31 -11.35 -27.18
C PRO A 114 -4.89 -11.94 -27.17
N TYR A 115 -4.76 -13.27 -27.27
CA TYR A 115 -3.49 -13.96 -27.30
C TYR A 115 -2.95 -14.14 -28.73
N CYS A 116 -3.74 -14.71 -29.63
CA CYS A 116 -3.28 -15.08 -30.99
C CYS A 116 -3.94 -14.27 -32.12
N GLN A 117 -4.79 -13.29 -31.80
CA GLN A 117 -5.54 -12.46 -32.76
C GLN A 117 -6.46 -13.21 -33.74
N THR A 118 -6.66 -14.52 -33.56
CA THR A 118 -7.61 -15.28 -34.39
C THR A 118 -9.04 -14.76 -34.16
N PRO A 119 -9.82 -14.50 -35.23
CA PRO A 119 -11.23 -14.15 -35.13
C PRO A 119 -12.02 -15.19 -34.33
N VAL A 120 -12.81 -14.72 -33.38
CA VAL A 120 -13.58 -15.56 -32.46
C VAL A 120 -14.98 -15.73 -33.03
N THR A 121 -15.48 -16.96 -33.05
CA THR A 121 -16.90 -17.22 -33.33
C THR A 121 -17.73 -16.80 -32.12
N PRO A 122 -18.69 -15.86 -32.26
CA PRO A 122 -19.56 -15.47 -31.15
C PRO A 122 -20.28 -16.70 -30.56
N LYS A 123 -20.38 -16.79 -29.24
CA LYS A 123 -21.33 -17.73 -28.63
C LYS A 123 -22.73 -17.29 -29.06
N ALA A 124 -23.43 -18.19 -29.77
CA ALA A 124 -24.83 -18.04 -30.14
C ALA A 124 -25.73 -17.95 -28.89
#